data_AF-A0A7V4TC67-F1
#
_entry.id   AF-A0A7V4TC67-F1
#
_cell.length_a   1.000
_cell.length_b   1.000
_cell.length_c   1.000
_cell.angle_alpha   90.00
_cell.angle_beta   90.00
_cell.angle_gamma   90.00
#
_symmetry.space_group_name_H-M   'P 1'
#
loop_
_entity.id
_entity.type
_entity.pdbx_description
1 polymer ?
#
loop_
_entity_poly.entity_id
_entity_poly.type
_entity_poly.pdbx_seq_one_letter_code
_entity_poly.pdbx_strand_id
1 'polypeptide(L)'
;MCFFFILGVVPRERRIGTETRFCPFEGRDTVHVLIERRMWFMLFFIPIFPVSRKEIVAECSSCGLASREHIEIEQETVRPVGRGLKICPNCGAEVVEEARFCQYCGQRL
;
A
#
# COMPACT_ATOMS: atom_id res chain seq x y z
N MET A 1 -45.67 -13.09 -4.72
CA MET A 1 -45.12 -11.73 -4.57
C MET A 1 -43.71 -11.89 -4.00
N CYS A 2 -42.69 -11.99 -4.86
CA CYS A 2 -41.30 -12.12 -4.40
C CYS A 2 -40.75 -10.72 -4.14
N PHE A 3 -40.63 -10.34 -2.86
CA PHE A 3 -39.82 -9.19 -2.49
C PHE A 3 -38.35 -9.58 -2.66
N PHE A 4 -37.73 -9.11 -3.74
CA PHE A 4 -36.29 -9.20 -3.93
C PHE A 4 -35.61 -8.24 -2.94
N PHE A 5 -35.26 -8.74 -1.75
CA PHE A 5 -34.37 -8.02 -0.83
C PHE A 5 -32.94 -8.14 -1.38
N ILE A 6 -32.52 -7.19 -2.20
CA ILE A 6 -31.15 -7.12 -2.73
C ILE A 6 -30.30 -6.43 -1.66
N LEU A 7 -29.63 -7.27 -0.86
CA LEU A 7 -28.66 -6.89 0.18
C LEU A 7 -27.26 -7.05 -0.40
N GLY A 8 -26.37 -6.06 -0.25
CA GLY A 8 -24.98 -6.16 -0.70
C GLY A 8 -24.04 -5.12 -0.07
N VAL A 9 -22.74 -5.44 0.01
CA VAL A 9 -21.70 -4.51 0.49
C VAL A 9 -20.81 -4.11 -0.68
N VAL A 10 -20.66 -2.81 -0.93
CA VAL A 10 -19.86 -2.27 -2.04
C VAL A 10 -18.88 -1.20 -1.56
N PRO A 11 -17.67 -1.11 -2.13
CA PRO A 11 -16.75 -0.02 -1.84
C PRO A 11 -17.25 1.28 -2.48
N ARG A 12 -17.18 2.37 -1.72
CA ARG A 12 -17.41 3.73 -2.20
C ARG A 12 -16.11 4.50 -2.11
N GLU A 13 -15.67 5.02 -3.25
CA GLU A 13 -14.42 5.75 -3.38
C GLU A 13 -14.68 7.25 -3.51
N ARG A 14 -13.83 8.04 -2.86
CA ARG A 14 -13.81 9.50 -2.99
C ARG A 14 -12.37 9.98 -3.09
N ARG A 15 -12.03 10.70 -4.16
CA ARG A 15 -10.71 11.34 -4.30
C ARG A 15 -10.61 12.51 -3.30
N ILE A 16 -9.64 12.45 -2.39
CA ILE A 16 -9.42 13.47 -1.35
C ILE A 16 -8.49 14.57 -1.87
N GLY A 17 -7.45 14.19 -2.61
CA GLY A 17 -6.44 15.12 -3.08
C GLY A 17 -5.25 14.40 -3.70
N THR A 18 -4.15 15.13 -3.81
CA THR A 18 -2.97 14.65 -4.52
C THR A 18 -1.71 15.08 -3.76
N GLU A 19 -0.76 14.16 -3.60
CA GLU A 19 0.49 14.38 -2.87
C GLU A 19 1.68 13.82 -3.66
N THR A 20 2.82 14.52 -3.68
CA THR A 20 4.04 14.03 -4.32
C THR A 20 4.79 13.09 -3.40
N ARG A 21 5.01 11.84 -3.83
CA ARG A 21 5.82 10.84 -3.12
C ARG A 21 6.76 10.12 -4.08
N PHE A 22 7.84 9.57 -3.54
CA PHE A 22 8.78 8.76 -4.30
C PHE A 22 8.12 7.46 -4.75
N CYS A 23 8.09 7.19 -6.06
CA CYS A 23 7.56 5.94 -6.59
C CYS A 23 8.70 4.90 -6.73
N PRO A 24 8.64 3.75 -6.02
CA PRO A 24 9.68 2.73 -6.13
C PRO A 24 9.69 2.02 -7.49
N PHE A 25 8.58 2.12 -8.25
CA PHE A 25 8.48 1.54 -9.59
C PHE A 25 9.16 2.41 -10.66
N GLU A 26 9.01 3.74 -10.57
CA GLU A 26 9.60 4.67 -11.55
C GLU A 26 10.96 5.24 -11.12
N GLY A 27 11.31 5.14 -9.84
CA GLY A 27 12.58 5.64 -9.29
C GLY A 27 12.67 7.17 -9.22
N ARG A 28 11.52 7.86 -9.21
CA ARG A 28 11.40 9.32 -9.21
C ARG A 28 10.20 9.77 -8.39
N ASP A 29 10.23 11.04 -7.97
CA ASP A 29 9.11 11.66 -7.28
C ASP A 29 7.96 11.87 -8.26
N THR A 30 6.81 11.30 -7.91
CA THR A 30 5.61 11.37 -8.73
C THR A 30 4.41 11.76 -7.88
N VAL A 31 3.37 12.19 -8.58
CA VAL A 31 2.14 12.68 -8.00
C VAL A 31 1.24 11.47 -7.70
N HIS A 32 0.93 11.22 -6.44
CA HIS A 32 0.03 10.17 -5.97
C HIS A 32 -1.35 10.75 -5.65
N VAL A 33 -2.41 10.13 -6.18
CA VAL A 33 -3.80 10.46 -5.91
C VAL A 33 -4.22 9.73 -4.64
N LEU A 34 -4.71 10.49 -3.64
CA LEU A 34 -5.23 9.97 -2.39
C LEU A 34 -6.72 9.69 -2.55
N ILE A 35 -7.11 8.41 -2.43
CA ILE A 35 -8.48 7.92 -2.59
C ILE A 35 -8.97 7.41 -1.23
N GLU A 36 -10.02 8.04 -0.69
CA GLU A 36 -10.77 7.51 0.45
C GLU A 36 -11.66 6.38 -0.02
N ARG A 37 -11.43 5.15 0.45
CA ARG A 37 -12.31 4.03 0.22
C ARG A 37 -13.07 3.72 1.51
N ARG A 38 -14.39 3.59 1.42
CA ARG A 38 -15.24 3.14 2.53
C ARG A 38 -16.26 2.13 2.02
N MET A 39 -16.41 1.00 2.71
CA MET A 39 -17.44 0.03 2.34
C MET A 39 -18.82 0.49 2.83
N TRP A 40 -19.81 0.51 1.95
CA TRP A 40 -21.19 0.86 2.24
C TRP A 40 -22.10 -0.35 2.07
N PHE A 41 -23.03 -0.50 3.02
CA PHE A 41 -24.11 -1.45 2.92
C PHE A 41 -25.24 -0.88 2.06
N MET A 42 -25.59 -1.61 1.01
CA MET A 42 -26.68 -1.31 0.10
C MET A 42 -27.86 -2.21 0.43
N LEU A 43 -28.98 -1.62 0.81
CA LEU A 43 -30.25 -2.33 0.99
C LEU A 43 -31.25 -1.72 0.00
N PHE A 44 -31.86 -2.54 -0.84
CA PHE A 44 -32.77 -2.05 -1.89
C PHE A 44 -32.15 -0.96 -2.78
N PHE A 45 -30.85 -1.09 -3.09
CA PHE A 45 -30.05 -0.10 -3.84
C PHE A 45 -29.83 1.25 -3.15
N ILE A 46 -30.27 1.40 -1.90
CA ILE A 46 -30.01 2.60 -1.11
C ILE A 46 -28.78 2.34 -0.22
N PRO A 47 -27.71 3.16 -0.29
CA PRO A 47 -26.56 3.07 0.61
C PRO A 47 -26.96 3.55 2.02
N ILE A 48 -27.22 2.62 2.95
CA ILE A 48 -27.81 2.97 4.26
C ILE A 48 -26.75 3.30 5.31
N PHE A 49 -25.68 2.51 5.40
CA PHE A 49 -24.64 2.75 6.42
C PHE A 49 -23.25 2.27 5.98
N PRO A 50 -22.17 2.94 6.44
CA PRO A 50 -20.82 2.48 6.24
C PRO A 50 -20.51 1.27 7.14
N VAL A 51 -20.00 0.19 6.55
CA VAL A 51 -19.65 -1.06 7.25
C VAL A 51 -18.18 -1.06 7.68
N SER A 52 -17.28 -0.46 6.88
CA SER A 52 -15.84 -0.44 7.15
C SER A 52 -15.34 0.93 7.59
N ARG A 53 -14.15 0.93 8.23
CA ARG A 53 -13.41 2.15 8.55
C ARG A 53 -12.92 2.83 7.27
N LYS A 54 -12.45 4.07 7.39
CA LYS A 54 -11.92 4.84 6.26
C LYS A 54 -10.54 4.27 5.88
N GLU A 55 -10.41 3.76 4.66
CA GLU A 55 -9.12 3.37 4.07
C GLU A 55 -8.64 4.50 3.16
N ILE A 56 -7.35 4.87 3.26
CA ILE A 56 -6.71 5.83 2.36
C ILE A 56 -5.80 5.04 1.42
N VAL A 57 -6.11 5.07 0.14
CA VAL A 57 -5.32 4.42 -0.90
C VAL A 57 -4.55 5.50 -1.66
N ALA A 58 -3.23 5.34 -1.77
CA ALA A 58 -2.40 6.20 -2.59
C ALA A 58 -2.13 5.49 -3.94
N GLU A 59 -2.57 6.10 -5.04
CA GLU A 59 -2.37 5.58 -6.38
C GLU A 59 -1.49 6.52 -7.19
N CYS A 60 -0.36 6.01 -7.72
CA CYS A 60 0.50 6.81 -8.57
C CYS A 60 -0.24 7.20 -9.86
N SER A 61 -0.31 8.51 -10.16
CA SER A 61 -0.99 9.01 -11.36
C SER A 61 -0.30 8.64 -12.68
N SER A 62 0.97 8.23 -12.64
CA SER A 62 1.77 7.90 -13.82
C SER A 62 1.75 6.40 -14.14
N CYS A 63 2.08 5.54 -13.18
CA CYS A 63 2.13 4.08 -13.40
C CYS A 63 0.90 3.30 -12.89
N GLY A 64 0.01 3.92 -12.11
CA GLY A 64 -1.15 3.23 -11.52
C GLY A 64 -0.82 2.30 -10.35
N LEU A 65 0.41 2.35 -9.81
CA LEU A 65 0.77 1.60 -8.61
C LEU A 65 -0.09 2.10 -7.43
N ALA A 66 -1.04 1.26 -7.00
CA ALA A 66 -1.89 1.52 -5.85
C ALA A 66 -1.33 0.78 -4.62
N SER A 67 -0.62 1.50 -3.75
CA SER A 67 -0.22 0.98 -2.45
C SER A 67 -1.41 1.10 -1.49
N ARG A 68 -2.02 -0.03 -1.14
CA ARG A 68 -3.02 -0.10 -0.08
C ARG A 68 -2.28 -0.02 1.27
N GLU A 69 -2.12 1.18 1.80
CA GLU A 69 -1.73 1.32 3.21
C GLU A 69 -2.98 1.08 4.06
N HIS A 70 -3.21 -0.18 4.45
CA HIS A 70 -4.01 -0.44 5.63
C HIS A 70 -3.23 0.16 6.81
N ILE A 71 -3.73 1.27 7.38
CA ILE A 71 -3.33 1.66 8.73
C ILE A 71 -4.03 0.67 9.67
N GLU A 72 -3.49 -0.54 9.74
CA GLU A 72 -3.68 -1.44 10.87
C GLU A 72 -2.54 -1.14 11.84
N ILE A 73 -2.87 -0.48 12.94
CA ILE A 73 -2.02 -0.48 14.12
C ILE A 73 -2.12 -1.89 14.70
N GLU A 74 -1.36 -2.83 14.16
CA GLU A 74 -1.13 -4.13 14.79
C GLU A 74 0.37 -4.31 14.93
N GLN A 75 0.83 -4.25 16.17
CA GLN A 75 2.23 -4.28 16.57
C GLN A 75 2.78 -5.71 16.47
N GLU A 76 2.96 -6.24 15.26
CA GLU A 76 3.51 -7.59 15.07
C GLU A 76 5.01 -7.55 14.72
N THR A 77 5.82 -7.32 15.76
CA THR A 77 7.20 -7.82 15.91
C THR A 77 8.15 -7.68 14.71
N VAL A 78 8.80 -6.51 14.59
CA VAL A 78 10.14 -6.44 14.01
C VAL A 78 11.07 -7.27 14.90
N ARG A 79 11.29 -8.53 14.54
CA ARG A 79 12.40 -9.30 15.11
C ARG A 79 13.68 -8.52 14.76
N PRO A 80 14.54 -8.16 15.74
CA PRO A 80 15.87 -7.70 15.38
C PRO A 80 16.57 -8.92 14.78
N VAL A 81 16.68 -8.97 13.44
CA VAL A 81 17.71 -9.80 12.82
C VAL A 81 19.02 -9.09 13.09
N GLY A 82 19.46 -9.20 14.35
CA GLY A 82 20.82 -8.89 14.74
C GLY A 82 21.69 -9.97 14.14
N ARG A 83 22.36 -9.61 13.05
CA ARG A 83 23.60 -10.17 12.49
C ARG A 83 24.04 -9.16 11.43
N GLY A 84 25.31 -8.77 11.47
CA GLY A 84 25.80 -7.47 11.03
C GLY A 84 25.44 -7.04 9.60
N LEU A 85 25.66 -5.76 9.34
CA LEU A 85 25.57 -5.17 8.01
C LEU A 85 27.00 -5.05 7.46
N LYS A 86 27.21 -5.53 6.24
CA LYS A 86 28.44 -5.32 5.47
C LYS A 86 28.20 -4.32 4.34
N ILE A 87 29.20 -3.51 4.06
CA ILE A 87 29.14 -2.54 2.97
C ILE A 87 29.57 -3.23 1.68
N CYS A 88 28.76 -3.12 0.63
CA CYS A 88 29.16 -3.63 -0.68
C CYS A 88 30.37 -2.84 -1.21
N PRO A 89 31.50 -3.50 -1.55
CA PRO A 89 32.69 -2.80 -2.03
C PRO A 89 32.52 -2.18 -3.43
N ASN A 90 31.45 -2.56 -4.17
CA ASN A 90 31.20 -2.04 -5.51
C ASN A 90 30.30 -0.79 -5.50
N CYS A 91 29.21 -0.81 -4.73
CA CYS A 91 28.22 0.27 -4.74
C CYS A 91 28.10 1.05 -3.43
N GLY A 92 28.76 0.62 -2.35
CA GLY A 92 28.67 1.27 -1.04
C GLY A 92 27.34 1.05 -0.30
N ALA A 93 26.41 0.27 -0.85
CA ALA A 93 25.15 -0.03 -0.18
C ALA A 93 25.34 -0.94 1.03
N GLU A 94 24.55 -0.70 2.07
CA GLU A 94 24.47 -1.55 3.25
C GLU A 94 23.72 -2.83 2.90
N VAL A 95 24.37 -3.98 3.12
CA VAL A 95 23.79 -5.29 2.83
C VAL A 95 23.92 -6.18 4.06
N VAL A 96 22.87 -6.95 4.34
CA VAL A 96 22.88 -7.96 5.40
C VAL A 96 24.06 -8.93 5.19
N GLU A 97 24.81 -9.24 6.25
CA GLU A 97 25.99 -10.12 6.17
C GLU A 97 25.70 -11.49 5.55
N GLU A 98 24.50 -12.03 5.76
CA GLU A 98 24.04 -13.33 5.25
C GLU A 98 23.76 -13.32 3.73
N ALA A 99 23.73 -12.15 3.09
CA ALA A 99 23.46 -12.03 1.67
C ALA A 99 24.68 -12.45 0.82
N ARG A 100 24.46 -13.40 -0.11
CA ARG A 100 25.45 -13.88 -1.07
C ARG A 100 25.69 -12.90 -2.24
N PHE A 101 24.71 -12.05 -2.52
CA PHE A 101 24.74 -11.07 -3.61
C PHE A 101 24.15 -9.75 -3.13
N CYS A 102 24.66 -8.65 -3.67
CA CYS A 102 24.12 -7.32 -3.41
C CYS A 102 22.78 -7.14 -4.14
N GLN A 103 21.73 -6.80 -3.38
CA GLN A 103 20.40 -6.53 -3.94
C GLN A 103 20.35 -5.26 -4.78
N TYR A 104 21.32 -4.36 -4.62
CA TYR A 104 21.38 -3.07 -5.32
C TYR A 104 22.19 -3.13 -6.63
N CYS A 105 23.26 -3.93 -6.69
CA CYS A 105 24.15 -3.96 -7.87
C CYS A 105 24.43 -5.36 -8.45
N GLY A 106 23.94 -6.44 -7.82
CA GLY A 106 24.14 -7.82 -8.30
C GLY A 106 25.55 -8.39 -8.07
N GLN A 107 26.47 -7.61 -7.51
CA GLN A 107 27.82 -8.07 -7.16
C GLN A 107 27.76 -9.19 -6.11
N ARG A 108 28.58 -10.24 -6.26
CA ARG A 108 28.79 -11.25 -5.23
C ARG A 108 29.55 -10.62 -4.04
N LEU A 109 29.07 -10.87 -2.81
CA LEU A 109 29.58 -10.30 -1.55
C LEU A 109 30.35 -11.30 -0.69
#